data_AF-A0A3D1CRS1-F1
#
_entry.id   AF-A0A3D1CRS1-F1
#
_cell.length_a   1.000
_cell.length_b   1.000
_cell.length_c   1.000
_cell.angle_alpha   90.00
_cell.angle_beta   90.00
_cell.angle_gamma   90.00
#
_symmetry.space_group_name_H-M   'P 1'
#
loop_
_entity.id
_entity.type
_entity.pdbx_description
1 polymer ?
#
loop_
_entity_poly.entity_id
_entity_poly.type
_entity_poly.pdbx_seq_one_letter_code
_entity_poly.pdbx_strand_id
1 'polypeptide(L)'
;MTLTDLRKAYEAKEGVIIMDAVATVASVMVNCDTPPTEFPGGWVKKMLSHQPMGQVDVASLKLYQSEEQRTGGTIRVDKLSERLQEKKPGNVCMAIHLYRNPHLIPEEWKQYYGVVFTGSTLLADDGFSYVPCLYWGVGAWYFGGFRLDRELDAGSRAVCSGE
;
A
#
# COMPACT_ATOMS: atom_id res chain seq x y z
N MET A 1 20.31 11.89 28.90
CA MET A 1 19.19 12.83 29.07
C MET A 1 17.92 12.00 29.08
N THR A 2 17.28 11.90 30.23
CA THR A 2 16.12 11.02 30.45
C THR A 2 14.82 11.78 30.20
N LEU A 3 13.71 11.07 29.95
CA LEU A 3 12.37 11.67 29.79
C LEU A 3 11.98 12.56 30.99
N THR A 4 12.50 12.25 32.17
CA THR A 4 12.30 13.03 33.40
C THR A 4 13.05 14.38 33.36
N ASP A 5 14.20 14.44 32.70
CA ASP A 5 15.01 15.65 32.55
C ASP A 5 14.35 16.63 31.56
N LEU A 6 13.73 16.10 30.49
CA LEU A 6 12.99 16.90 29.50
C LEU A 6 11.72 17.52 30.10
N ARG A 7 11.01 16.80 30.98
CA ARG A 7 9.79 17.30 31.63
C ARG A 7 10.07 18.47 32.58
N LYS A 8 11.15 18.40 33.36
CA LYS A 8 11.56 19.50 34.25
C LYS A 8 12.04 20.75 33.50
N ALA A 9 12.57 20.59 32.29
CA ALA A 9 12.91 21.73 31.44
C ALA A 9 11.67 22.40 30.82
N TYR A 10 10.57 21.66 30.68
CA TYR A 10 9.34 22.10 30.00
C TYR A 10 8.38 22.90 30.89
N GLU A 11 8.35 22.63 32.20
CA GLU A 11 7.43 23.31 33.14
C GLU A 11 7.94 24.69 33.62
N ALA A 12 9.12 25.15 33.15
CA ALA A 12 9.81 26.33 33.70
C ALA A 12 9.81 27.58 32.81
N LYS A 13 9.20 27.57 31.61
CA LYS A 13 9.15 28.77 30.76
C LYS A 13 7.78 28.96 30.12
N GLU A 14 7.11 30.02 30.57
CA GLU A 14 6.02 30.66 29.84
C GLU A 14 6.45 30.88 28.38
N GLY A 15 5.73 30.27 27.44
CA GLY A 15 6.13 30.30 26.04
C GLY A 15 5.17 29.54 25.14
N VAL A 16 4.53 30.32 24.26
CA VAL A 16 3.86 29.94 23.00
C VAL A 16 4.25 28.55 22.47
N ILE A 17 3.27 27.65 22.34
CA ILE A 17 3.44 26.36 21.68
C ILE A 17 2.93 26.49 20.24
N ILE A 18 3.86 26.68 19.29
CA ILE A 18 3.73 26.12 17.94
C ILE A 18 4.55 24.83 18.01
N MET A 19 3.91 23.70 18.27
CA MET A 19 4.56 22.39 18.15
C MET A 19 4.02 21.72 16.89
N ASP A 20 4.89 21.65 15.90
CA ASP A 20 4.82 20.66 14.83
C ASP A 20 4.54 19.29 15.46
N ALA A 21 3.34 18.80 15.22
CA ALA A 21 2.91 17.49 15.68
C ALA A 21 3.73 16.44 14.93
N VAL A 22 4.79 15.94 15.55
CA VAL A 22 5.33 14.62 15.22
C VAL A 22 4.27 13.62 15.68
N ALA A 23 3.27 13.39 14.82
CA ALA A 23 2.32 12.32 15.00
C ALA A 23 3.09 11.00 14.86
N THR A 24 3.46 10.41 15.98
CA THR A 24 3.80 8.98 16.03
C THR A 24 2.54 8.22 15.63
N VAL A 25 2.42 7.89 14.34
CA VAL A 25 1.40 6.96 13.86
C VAL A 25 1.68 5.65 14.61
N ALA A 26 0.76 5.24 15.47
CA ALA A 26 0.86 3.97 16.16
C ALA A 26 1.05 2.87 15.09
N SER A 27 2.02 1.97 15.31
CA SER A 27 2.26 0.84 14.42
C SER A 27 0.97 0.04 14.25
N VAL A 28 0.50 -0.10 13.01
CA VAL A 28 -0.71 -0.87 12.68
C VAL A 28 -0.27 -2.14 11.97
N MET A 29 -0.35 -3.26 12.67
CA MET A 29 0.04 -4.56 12.15
C MET A 29 -1.14 -5.24 11.44
N VAL A 30 -0.91 -5.73 10.23
CA VAL A 30 -1.88 -6.49 9.43
C VAL A 30 -1.39 -7.92 9.25
N ASN A 31 -2.23 -8.90 9.59
CA ASN A 31 -1.96 -10.30 9.28
C ASN A 31 -2.21 -10.54 7.78
N CYS A 32 -1.14 -10.90 7.07
CA CYS A 32 -1.11 -11.09 5.64
C CYS A 32 -0.95 -12.55 5.23
N ASP A 33 -1.10 -13.51 6.14
CA ASP A 33 -0.95 -14.95 5.85
C ASP A 33 -2.23 -15.61 5.36
N THR A 34 -3.38 -15.16 5.88
CA THR A 34 -4.67 -15.72 5.55
C THR A 34 -5.36 -14.82 4.53
N PRO A 35 -5.66 -15.33 3.32
CA PRO A 35 -6.34 -14.54 2.33
C PRO A 35 -7.76 -14.19 2.76
N PRO A 36 -8.28 -13.01 2.36
CA PRO A 36 -9.63 -12.59 2.68
C PRO A 36 -10.65 -13.44 1.91
N THR A 37 -11.81 -13.67 2.53
CA THR A 37 -12.96 -14.33 1.89
C THR A 37 -13.92 -13.34 1.24
N GLU A 38 -13.79 -12.04 1.55
CA GLU A 38 -14.64 -10.96 1.05
C GLU A 38 -13.79 -9.87 0.40
N PHE A 39 -14.25 -9.36 -0.74
CA PHE A 39 -13.56 -8.33 -1.51
C PHE A 39 -14.47 -7.09 -1.69
N PRO A 40 -13.94 -5.86 -1.52
CA PRO A 40 -14.71 -4.66 -1.80
C PRO A 40 -15.21 -4.61 -3.25
N GLY A 41 -16.46 -4.16 -3.43
CA GLY A 41 -17.05 -3.94 -4.76
C GLY A 41 -17.60 -5.18 -5.46
N GLY A 42 -17.40 -6.39 -4.90
CA GLY A 42 -18.09 -7.61 -5.36
C GLY A 42 -17.74 -8.10 -6.78
N TRP A 43 -16.70 -7.55 -7.42
CA TRP A 43 -16.28 -7.90 -8.78
C TRP A 43 -15.29 -9.08 -8.84
N VAL A 44 -14.81 -9.52 -7.66
CA VAL A 44 -13.85 -10.62 -7.53
C VAL A 44 -14.61 -11.94 -7.45
N LYS A 45 -14.41 -12.78 -8.46
CA LYS A 45 -14.99 -14.13 -8.53
C LYS A 45 -14.29 -15.12 -7.60
N LYS A 46 -12.95 -15.11 -7.62
CA LYS A 46 -12.11 -15.91 -6.72
C LYS A 46 -10.68 -15.41 -6.71
N MET A 47 -9.95 -15.77 -5.67
CA MET A 47 -8.50 -15.56 -5.62
C MET A 47 -7.78 -16.68 -6.38
N LEU A 48 -6.79 -16.31 -7.20
CA LEU A 48 -5.96 -17.24 -7.97
C LEU A 48 -4.63 -17.54 -7.28
N SER A 49 -4.02 -16.53 -6.67
CA SER A 49 -2.79 -16.67 -5.91
C SER A 49 -2.74 -15.69 -4.75
N HIS A 50 -2.00 -16.07 -3.72
CA HIS A 50 -1.76 -15.26 -2.53
C HIS A 50 -0.36 -15.56 -2.03
N GLN A 51 0.44 -14.52 -1.82
CA GLN A 51 1.74 -14.61 -1.19
C GLN A 51 1.59 -14.23 0.29
N PRO A 52 1.76 -15.19 1.22
CA PRO A 52 1.82 -14.91 2.65
C PRO A 52 2.99 -13.98 2.99
N MET A 53 2.82 -13.10 3.97
CA MET A 53 3.84 -12.14 4.39
C MET A 53 4.02 -12.04 5.92
N GLY A 54 3.32 -12.85 6.70
CA GLY A 54 3.27 -12.72 8.15
C GLY A 54 2.52 -11.46 8.60
N GLN A 55 2.98 -10.88 9.70
CA GLN A 55 2.49 -9.58 10.16
C GLN A 55 3.31 -8.45 9.54
N VAL A 56 2.62 -7.52 8.86
CA VAL A 56 3.23 -6.37 8.20
C VAL A 56 2.76 -5.08 8.88
N ASP A 57 3.70 -4.20 9.22
CA ASP A 57 3.38 -2.84 9.67
C ASP A 57 2.96 -2.00 8.46
N VAL A 58 1.80 -1.36 8.51
CA VAL A 58 1.34 -0.43 7.48
C VAL A 58 2.35 0.70 7.25
N ALA A 59 3.00 1.19 8.31
CA ALA A 59 3.98 2.27 8.21
C ALA A 59 5.28 1.86 7.51
N SER A 60 5.56 0.56 7.37
CA SER A 60 6.77 0.09 6.66
C SER A 60 6.57 0.02 5.15
N LEU A 61 5.34 0.17 4.64
CA LEU A 61 5.05 0.06 3.22
C LEU A 61 5.79 1.13 2.40
N LYS A 62 6.35 0.71 1.28
CA LYS A 62 7.07 1.57 0.33
C LYS A 62 6.50 1.38 -1.07
N LEU A 63 6.53 2.47 -1.83
CA LEU A 63 6.20 2.43 -3.25
C LEU A 63 7.45 2.07 -4.06
N TYR A 64 7.35 0.99 -4.82
CA TYR A 64 8.33 0.54 -5.79
C TYR A 64 8.00 1.06 -7.18
N GLN A 65 9.06 1.43 -7.90
CA GLN A 65 9.05 1.78 -9.31
C GLN A 65 10.18 1.01 -9.99
N SER A 66 9.88 0.37 -11.12
CA SER A 66 10.88 -0.35 -11.91
C SER A 66 11.83 0.62 -12.63
N GLU A 67 12.97 0.12 -13.09
CA GLU A 67 13.92 0.93 -13.86
C GLU A 67 13.29 1.41 -15.18
N GLU A 68 12.53 0.54 -15.85
CA GLU A 68 11.80 0.86 -17.08
C GLU A 68 10.82 2.02 -16.85
N GLN A 69 10.08 2.00 -15.74
CA GLN A 69 9.18 3.10 -15.37
C GLN A 69 9.94 4.39 -15.03
N ARG A 70 11.18 4.32 -14.53
CA ARG A 70 11.99 5.50 -14.18
C ARG A 70 12.57 6.18 -15.42
N THR A 71 12.85 5.43 -16.47
CA THR A 71 13.35 5.94 -17.76
C THR A 71 12.24 6.33 -18.73
N GLY A 72 10.98 6.34 -18.27
CA GLY A 72 9.81 6.75 -19.06
C GLY A 72 9.16 5.62 -19.87
N GLY A 73 9.62 4.38 -19.72
CA GLY A 73 9.01 3.20 -20.29
C GLY A 73 7.87 2.63 -19.45
N THR A 74 7.43 1.45 -19.85
CA THR A 74 6.36 0.71 -19.18
C THR A 74 6.82 -0.69 -18.79
N ILE A 75 6.09 -1.34 -17.87
CA ILE A 75 6.32 -2.73 -17.50
C ILE A 75 4.98 -3.48 -17.40
N ARG A 76 4.91 -4.68 -17.98
CA ARG A 76 3.72 -5.53 -17.88
C ARG A 76 3.52 -6.00 -16.44
N VAL A 77 2.27 -6.01 -15.96
CA VAL A 77 1.95 -6.27 -14.54
C VAL A 77 2.41 -7.66 -14.08
N ASP A 78 2.25 -8.70 -14.89
CA ASP A 78 2.75 -10.04 -14.58
C ASP A 78 4.29 -10.08 -14.43
N LYS A 79 5.03 -9.37 -15.29
CA LYS A 79 6.49 -9.24 -15.22
C LYS A 79 6.95 -8.45 -14.00
N LEU A 80 6.22 -7.39 -13.65
CA LEU A 80 6.44 -6.68 -12.39
C LEU A 80 6.19 -7.61 -11.19
N SER A 81 5.11 -8.42 -11.25
CA SER A 81 4.77 -9.36 -10.17
C SER A 81 5.84 -10.44 -9.98
N GLU A 82 6.35 -11.03 -11.07
CA GLU A 82 7.50 -11.96 -11.05
C GLU A 82 8.72 -11.33 -10.38
N ARG A 83 9.08 -10.09 -10.78
CA ARG A 83 10.26 -9.38 -10.25
C ARG A 83 10.14 -9.04 -8.76
N LEU A 84 8.93 -8.79 -8.29
CA LEU A 84 8.69 -8.39 -6.91
C LEU A 84 8.54 -9.55 -5.93
N GLN A 85 8.49 -10.81 -6.38
CA GLN A 85 8.34 -11.96 -5.48
C GLN A 85 9.43 -11.99 -4.39
N GLU A 86 10.66 -11.60 -4.75
CA GLU A 86 11.80 -11.51 -3.83
C GLU A 86 11.77 -10.27 -2.92
N LYS A 87 10.92 -9.29 -3.23
CA LYS A 87 10.84 -7.98 -2.54
C LYS A 87 9.63 -7.85 -1.61
N LYS A 88 9.02 -8.98 -1.21
CA LYS A 88 7.85 -9.04 -0.33
C LYS A 88 6.76 -8.05 -0.81
N PRO A 89 6.14 -8.34 -1.97
CA PRO A 89 5.17 -7.45 -2.56
C PRO A 89 3.92 -7.40 -1.68
N GLY A 90 3.37 -6.22 -1.48
CA GLY A 90 2.10 -6.06 -0.78
C GLY A 90 1.02 -6.92 -1.42
N ASN A 91 0.24 -7.60 -0.60
CA ASN A 91 -0.79 -8.53 -1.05
C ASN A 91 -2.20 -7.95 -0.85
N VAL A 92 -3.23 -8.72 -1.21
CA VAL A 92 -4.62 -8.25 -1.15
C VAL A 92 -5.10 -7.89 0.28
N CYS A 93 -4.53 -8.48 1.33
CA CYS A 93 -4.87 -8.14 2.71
C CYS A 93 -4.51 -6.68 3.02
N MET A 94 -3.32 -6.23 2.58
CA MET A 94 -2.90 -4.84 2.72
C MET A 94 -3.79 -3.90 1.94
N ALA A 95 -4.14 -4.25 0.70
CA ALA A 95 -5.02 -3.44 -0.15
C ALA A 95 -6.40 -3.23 0.51
N ILE A 96 -7.01 -4.30 1.03
CA ILE A 96 -8.32 -4.22 1.71
C ILE A 96 -8.20 -3.44 3.02
N HIS A 97 -7.13 -3.65 3.79
CA HIS A 97 -6.94 -2.96 5.05
C HIS A 97 -6.81 -1.45 4.85
N LEU A 98 -5.97 -1.03 3.90
CA LEU A 98 -5.79 0.39 3.53
C LEU A 98 -7.07 1.00 2.96
N TYR A 99 -7.80 0.27 2.12
CA TYR A 99 -9.10 0.73 1.61
C TYR A 99 -10.12 0.99 2.73
N ARG A 100 -10.17 0.12 3.75
CA ARG A 100 -11.05 0.29 4.92
C ARG A 100 -10.57 1.38 5.89
N ASN A 101 -9.29 1.75 5.82
CA ASN A 101 -8.64 2.71 6.70
C ASN A 101 -7.87 3.77 5.89
N PRO A 102 -8.58 4.59 5.07
CA PRO A 102 -7.92 5.48 4.11
C PRO A 102 -7.04 6.57 4.75
N HIS A 103 -7.24 6.87 6.04
CA HIS A 103 -6.41 7.78 6.82
C HIS A 103 -4.97 7.25 7.06
N LEU A 104 -4.73 5.95 6.84
CA LEU A 104 -3.40 5.34 6.91
C LEU A 104 -2.62 5.46 5.60
N ILE A 105 -3.29 5.81 4.49
CA ILE A 105 -2.63 5.93 3.19
C ILE A 105 -1.95 7.31 3.13
N PRO A 106 -0.64 7.37 2.87
CA PRO A 106 0.07 8.65 2.77
C PRO A 106 -0.53 9.56 1.68
N GLU A 107 -0.63 10.85 1.96
CA GLU A 107 -1.23 11.83 1.04
C GLU A 107 -0.48 11.88 -0.30
N GLU A 108 0.83 11.68 -0.30
CA GLU A 108 1.66 11.65 -1.50
C GLU A 108 1.35 10.46 -2.42
N TRP A 109 0.61 9.44 -1.96
CA TRP A 109 0.19 8.34 -2.83
C TRP A 109 -0.90 8.79 -3.81
N LYS A 110 -1.64 9.86 -3.50
CA LYS A 110 -2.74 10.39 -4.35
C LYS A 110 -2.26 10.96 -5.68
N GLN A 111 -0.96 11.25 -5.81
CA GLN A 111 -0.37 11.75 -7.06
C GLN A 111 -0.27 10.65 -8.14
N TYR A 112 -0.38 9.37 -7.76
CA TYR A 112 -0.30 8.23 -8.66
C TYR A 112 -1.69 7.85 -9.17
N TYR A 113 -1.77 7.42 -10.43
CA TYR A 113 -2.99 6.85 -11.01
C TYR A 113 -3.45 5.59 -10.29
N GLY A 114 -2.51 4.82 -9.75
CA GLY A 114 -2.82 3.66 -8.94
C GLY A 114 -1.62 3.09 -8.21
N VAL A 115 -1.86 2.58 -7.01
CA VAL A 115 -0.91 1.77 -6.26
C VAL A 115 -1.36 0.31 -6.31
N VAL A 116 -0.46 -0.58 -6.77
CA VAL A 116 -0.78 -1.98 -7.07
C VAL A 116 -0.14 -2.94 -6.07
N PHE A 117 -0.86 -4.01 -5.74
CA PHE A 117 -0.48 -4.99 -4.72
C PHE A 117 -0.25 -6.33 -5.39
N THR A 118 0.96 -6.53 -5.93
CA THR A 118 1.29 -7.67 -6.80
C THR A 118 1.47 -9.00 -6.07
N GLY A 119 1.38 -9.02 -4.74
CA GLY A 119 1.45 -10.24 -3.93
C GLY A 119 0.18 -11.09 -3.95
N SER A 120 -0.81 -10.73 -4.76
CA SER A 120 -2.02 -11.54 -4.96
C SER A 120 -2.57 -11.36 -6.36
N THR A 121 -3.14 -12.43 -6.90
CA THR A 121 -3.87 -12.41 -8.18
C THR A 121 -5.32 -12.81 -7.94
N LEU A 122 -6.23 -12.06 -8.55
CA LEU A 122 -7.68 -12.21 -8.46
C LEU A 122 -8.24 -12.54 -9.85
N LEU A 123 -9.19 -13.47 -9.92
CA LEU A 123 -10.03 -13.67 -11.09
C LEU A 123 -11.30 -12.85 -10.91
N ALA A 124 -11.61 -11.98 -11.87
CA ALA A 124 -12.85 -11.21 -11.87
C ALA A 124 -13.98 -11.96 -12.60
N ASP A 125 -15.21 -11.44 -12.46
CA ASP A 125 -16.38 -12.00 -13.14
C ASP A 125 -16.32 -11.89 -14.66
N ASP A 126 -15.54 -10.94 -15.19
CA ASP A 126 -15.28 -10.77 -16.62
C ASP A 126 -14.34 -11.84 -17.21
N GLY A 127 -13.80 -12.74 -16.37
CA GLY A 127 -12.90 -13.82 -16.76
C GLY A 127 -11.43 -13.42 -16.89
N PHE A 128 -11.06 -12.17 -16.62
CA PHE A 128 -9.67 -11.72 -16.62
C PHE A 128 -9.03 -11.78 -15.23
N SER A 129 -7.70 -11.85 -15.22
CA SER A 129 -6.90 -11.87 -13.99
C SER A 129 -6.34 -10.49 -13.68
N TYR A 130 -6.40 -10.11 -12.41
CA TYR A 130 -6.02 -8.80 -11.91
C TYR A 130 -5.12 -8.90 -10.69
N VAL A 131 -4.23 -7.92 -10.51
CA VAL A 131 -3.69 -7.60 -9.18
C VAL A 131 -4.58 -6.54 -8.52
N PRO A 132 -4.82 -6.61 -7.19
CA PRO A 132 -5.56 -5.57 -6.49
C PRO A 132 -4.83 -4.23 -6.56
N CYS A 133 -5.60 -3.14 -6.60
CA CYS A 133 -5.07 -1.79 -6.55
C CYS A 133 -5.95 -0.83 -5.76
N LEU A 134 -5.32 0.25 -5.31
CA LEU A 134 -6.01 1.44 -4.81
C LEU A 134 -5.72 2.61 -5.74
N TYR A 135 -6.73 3.42 -6.01
CA TYR A 135 -6.58 4.65 -6.77
C TYR A 135 -7.39 5.77 -6.13
N TRP A 136 -6.86 6.99 -6.22
CA TRP A 136 -7.51 8.18 -5.70
C TRP A 136 -8.32 8.85 -6.81
N GLY A 137 -9.59 9.14 -6.53
CA GLY A 137 -10.46 9.87 -7.46
C GLY A 137 -11.58 10.57 -6.71
N VAL A 138 -12.03 11.72 -7.22
CA VAL A 138 -13.23 12.44 -6.72
C VAL A 138 -13.27 12.58 -5.17
N GLY A 139 -12.11 12.78 -4.54
CA GLY A 139 -12.01 12.97 -3.09
C GLY A 139 -12.05 11.69 -2.24
N ALA A 140 -11.95 10.50 -2.84
CA ALA A 140 -11.94 9.22 -2.14
C ALA A 140 -10.97 8.20 -2.74
N TRP A 141 -10.61 7.19 -1.94
CA TRP A 141 -9.89 6.00 -2.39
C TRP A 141 -10.87 4.95 -2.88
N TYR A 142 -10.54 4.28 -3.98
CA TYR A 142 -11.30 3.18 -4.54
C TYR A 142 -10.47 1.91 -4.58
N PHE A 143 -11.13 0.77 -4.34
CA PHE A 143 -10.55 -0.55 -4.51
C PHE A 143 -10.89 -1.07 -5.91
N GLY A 144 -9.87 -1.50 -6.65
CA GLY A 144 -10.02 -2.03 -8.00
C GLY A 144 -8.97 -3.08 -8.33
N GLY A 145 -8.74 -3.28 -9.62
CA GLY A 145 -7.69 -4.16 -10.10
C GLY A 145 -7.01 -3.66 -11.37
N PHE A 146 -5.73 -3.98 -11.52
CA PHE A 146 -5.00 -3.86 -12.78
C PHE A 146 -4.86 -5.24 -13.42
N ARG A 147 -5.25 -5.36 -14.69
CA ARG A 147 -5.13 -6.62 -15.42
C ARG A 147 -3.66 -7.03 -15.55
N LEU A 148 -3.39 -8.34 -15.43
CA LEU A 148 -2.03 -8.88 -15.53
C LEU A 148 -1.36 -8.61 -16.89
N ASP A 149 -2.14 -8.54 -17.96
CA ASP A 149 -1.66 -8.35 -19.33
C ASP A 149 -1.46 -6.87 -19.71
N ARG A 150 -1.80 -5.95 -18.82
CA ARG A 150 -1.64 -4.51 -19.04
C ARG A 150 -0.23 -4.06 -18.67
N GLU A 151 0.16 -2.95 -19.28
CA GLU A 151 1.39 -2.25 -18.97
C GLU A 151 1.14 -1.15 -17.93
N LEU A 152 2.09 -0.99 -17.01
CA LEU A 152 2.14 0.09 -16.04
C LEU A 152 3.21 1.10 -16.45
N ASP A 153 2.83 2.37 -16.51
CA ASP A 153 3.72 3.50 -16.78
C ASP A 153 4.26 4.12 -15.48
N ALA A 154 4.89 5.28 -15.60
CA ALA A 154 5.40 6.05 -14.46
C ALA A 154 4.30 6.61 -13.53
N GLY A 155 3.03 6.60 -13.94
CA GLY A 155 1.90 7.06 -13.13
C GLY A 155 1.41 6.02 -12.12
N SER A 156 1.89 4.77 -12.19
CA SER A 156 1.53 3.72 -11.24
C SER A 156 2.73 3.23 -10.43
N ARG A 157 2.48 2.72 -9.22
CA ARG A 157 3.52 2.23 -8.31
C ARG A 157 3.11 0.89 -7.70
N ALA A 158 4.05 -0.04 -7.54
CA ALA A 158 3.79 -1.24 -6.78
C ALA A 158 4.05 -1.01 -5.29
N VAL A 159 3.33 -1.70 -4.42
CA VAL A 159 3.54 -1.65 -2.98
C VAL A 159 4.43 -2.82 -2.56
N CYS A 160 5.44 -2.56 -1.73
CA CYS A 160 6.30 -3.57 -1.10
C CYS A 160 6.41 -3.26 0.40
N SER A 161 6.61 -4.28 1.24
CA SER A 161 7.01 -4.03 2.63
C SER A 161 8.45 -3.55 2.66
N GLY A 162 8.73 -2.46 3.36
CA GLY A 162 10.09 -2.06 3.70
C GLY A 162 10.71 -3.05 4.67
N GLU A 163 11.91 -3.53 4.33
CA GLU A 163 12.82 -4.14 5.32
C GLU A 163 13.22 -3.11 6.39
#